data_AF-A0A1E8PL07-F1
#
_entry.id   AF-A0A1E8PL07-F1
#
_cell.length_a   1.000
_cell.length_b   1.000
_cell.length_c   1.000
_cell.angle_alpha   90.00
_cell.angle_beta   90.00
_cell.angle_gamma   90.00
#
_symmetry.space_group_name_H-M   'P 1'
#
loop_
_entity.id
_entity.type
_entity.pdbx_description
1 polymer ?
#
loop_
_entity_poly.entity_id
_entity_poly.type
_entity_poly.pdbx_seq_one_letter_code
_entity_poly.pdbx_strand_id
1 'polypeptide(L)'
;MTSIPARLLVSGLLMLSLVGCGYWWGDNAATNRDKAQALDVERAASASLAYKTFSVRATEQKSATDMVAISAIYQKGSSDAVSMHKDVVARVRSGAVRLSVPTRADPGGAAGASASGAGGRDGETRTRLSDSAAEFLTGLASEADGVTLQLSACQAVLDADRTALNHQEQKDRE
;
A
#
# COMPACT_ATOMS: atom_id res chain seq x y z
N MET A 1 44.65 -42.80 71.68
CA MET A 1 44.35 -41.63 70.83
C MET A 1 45.63 -41.26 70.09
N THR A 2 45.78 -41.68 68.84
CA THR A 2 46.99 -41.45 68.04
C THR A 2 46.94 -40.04 67.44
N SER A 3 47.85 -39.17 67.86
CA SER A 3 48.00 -37.83 67.31
C SER A 3 48.54 -37.92 65.88
N ILE A 4 47.78 -37.43 64.90
CA ILE A 4 48.23 -37.31 63.52
C ILE A 4 49.44 -36.34 63.51
N PRO A 5 50.58 -36.70 62.92
CA PRO A 5 51.75 -35.82 62.90
C PRO A 5 51.43 -34.55 62.12
N ALA A 6 51.72 -33.39 62.72
CA ALA A 6 51.38 -32.06 62.17
C ALA A 6 51.81 -31.85 60.71
N ARG A 7 52.88 -32.52 60.27
CA ARG A 7 53.36 -32.49 58.88
C ARG A 7 52.36 -33.04 57.87
N LEU A 8 51.61 -34.10 58.22
CA LEU A 8 50.58 -34.69 57.34
C LEU A 8 49.34 -33.80 57.23
N LEU A 9 48.99 -33.09 58.31
CA LEU A 9 47.92 -32.11 58.29
C LEU A 9 48.28 -30.92 57.39
N VAL A 10 49.51 -30.40 57.51
CA VAL A 10 49.98 -29.28 56.68
C VAL A 10 50.05 -29.67 55.19
N SER A 11 50.57 -30.84 54.86
CA SER A 11 50.61 -31.30 53.46
C SER A 11 49.22 -31.55 52.88
N GLY A 12 48.30 -32.11 53.67
CA GLY A 12 46.91 -32.33 53.25
C GLY A 12 46.17 -31.01 52.99
N LEU A 13 46.38 -30.01 53.86
CA LEU A 13 45.75 -28.70 53.75
C LEU A 13 46.29 -27.92 52.53
N LEU A 14 47.58 -28.04 52.24
CA LEU A 14 48.22 -27.40 51.09
C LEU A 14 47.72 -28.02 49.76
N MET A 15 47.57 -29.35 49.70
CA MET A 15 46.95 -30.03 48.55
C MET A 15 45.49 -29.60 48.36
N LEU A 16 44.72 -29.51 49.44
CA LEU A 16 43.32 -29.08 49.37
C LEU A 16 43.20 -27.63 48.88
N SER A 17 44.09 -26.74 49.33
CA SER A 17 44.13 -25.34 48.92
C SER A 17 44.47 -25.19 47.44
N LEU A 18 45.45 -25.94 46.92
CA LEU A 18 45.80 -25.91 45.49
C LEU A 18 44.64 -26.40 44.61
N VAL A 19 43.98 -27.49 45.01
CA VAL A 19 42.84 -28.04 44.28
C VAL A 19 41.66 -27.06 44.31
N GLY A 20 41.35 -26.46 45.47
CA GLY A 20 40.28 -25.48 45.61
C GLY A 20 40.50 -24.21 44.78
N CYS A 21 41.72 -23.65 44.82
CA CYS A 21 42.08 -22.49 44.00
C CYS A 21 42.05 -22.81 42.49
N GLY A 22 42.51 -23.99 42.09
CA GLY A 22 42.47 -24.44 40.70
C GLY A 22 41.04 -24.60 40.18
N TYR A 23 40.15 -25.22 40.97
CA TYR A 23 38.75 -25.37 40.63
C TYR A 23 38.03 -24.02 40.50
N TRP A 24 38.22 -23.11 41.46
CA TRP A 24 37.57 -21.79 41.43
C TRP A 24 38.05 -20.92 40.27
N TRP A 25 39.35 -20.93 39.97
CA TRP A 25 39.88 -20.21 38.80
C TRP A 25 39.36 -20.82 37.50
N GLY A 26 39.37 -22.16 37.40
CA GLY A 26 38.88 -22.88 36.23
C GLY A 26 37.39 -22.62 35.94
N ASP A 27 36.55 -22.69 36.97
CA ASP A 27 35.10 -22.46 36.87
C ASP A 27 34.76 -21.00 36.49
N ASN A 28 35.46 -20.03 37.10
CA ASN A 28 35.29 -18.62 36.76
C ASN A 28 35.78 -18.33 35.34
N ALA A 29 36.89 -18.94 34.90
CA ALA A 29 37.38 -18.82 33.53
C ALA A 29 36.44 -19.48 32.50
N ALA A 30 35.86 -20.63 32.82
CA ALA A 30 34.86 -21.30 31.99
C ALA A 30 33.60 -20.44 31.86
N THR A 31 33.04 -19.98 32.99
CA THR A 31 31.86 -19.12 33.02
C THR A 31 32.06 -17.82 32.22
N ASN A 32 33.24 -17.21 32.29
CA ASN A 32 33.55 -15.99 31.52
C ASN A 32 33.69 -16.27 30.02
N ARG A 33 34.21 -17.44 29.64
CA ARG A 33 34.26 -17.88 28.23
C ARG A 33 32.86 -18.15 27.69
N ASP A 34 32.00 -18.82 28.46
CA ASP A 34 30.63 -19.11 28.06
C ASP A 34 29.81 -17.83 27.87
N LYS A 35 29.98 -16.84 28.77
CA LYS A 35 29.37 -15.51 28.61
C LYS A 35 29.90 -14.77 27.39
N ALA A 36 31.20 -14.82 27.12
CA ALA A 36 31.79 -14.19 25.94
C ALA A 36 31.24 -14.84 24.65
N GLN A 37 31.16 -16.16 24.61
CA GLN A 37 30.58 -16.89 23.49
C GLN A 37 29.09 -16.57 23.30
N ALA A 38 28.32 -16.49 24.39
CA ALA A 38 26.91 -16.11 24.33
C ALA A 38 26.72 -14.70 23.76
N LEU A 39 27.52 -13.73 24.21
CA LEU A 39 27.49 -12.36 23.68
C LEU A 39 27.89 -12.28 22.20
N ASP A 40 28.87 -13.09 21.77
CA ASP A 40 29.29 -13.11 20.37
C ASP A 40 28.21 -13.74 19.46
N VAL A 41 27.51 -14.78 19.95
CA VAL A 41 26.33 -15.34 19.26
C VAL A 41 25.21 -14.32 19.17
N GLU A 42 24.92 -13.59 20.25
CA GLU A 42 23.89 -12.54 20.28
C GLU A 42 24.25 -11.37 19.35
N ARG A 43 25.52 -10.96 19.30
CA ARG A 43 26.01 -9.95 18.35
C ARG A 43 25.85 -10.41 16.91
N ALA A 44 26.24 -11.65 16.58
CA ALA A 44 26.07 -12.19 15.25
C ALA A 44 24.58 -12.26 14.85
N ALA A 45 23.71 -12.69 15.77
CA ALA A 45 22.26 -12.71 15.57
C ALA A 45 21.71 -11.29 15.35
N SER A 46 22.05 -10.34 16.21
CA SER A 46 21.59 -8.94 16.10
C SER A 46 22.07 -8.25 14.82
N ALA A 47 23.31 -8.52 14.37
CA ALA A 47 23.82 -8.02 13.10
C ALA A 47 23.04 -8.59 11.91
N SER A 48 22.72 -9.88 11.94
CA SER A 48 21.90 -10.52 10.90
C SER A 48 20.47 -9.95 10.86
N LEU A 49 19.89 -9.63 12.02
CA LEU A 49 18.58 -9.00 12.12
C LEU A 49 18.61 -7.54 11.66
N ALA A 50 19.65 -6.79 12.01
CA ALA A 50 19.83 -5.41 11.55
C ALA A 50 19.92 -5.34 10.02
N TYR A 51 20.65 -6.26 9.39
CA TYR A 51 20.72 -6.35 7.92
C TYR A 51 19.36 -6.66 7.28
N LYS A 52 18.64 -7.67 7.81
CA LYS A 52 17.31 -8.05 7.30
C LYS A 52 16.27 -6.94 7.51
N THR A 53 16.33 -6.23 8.62
CA THR A 53 15.39 -5.12 8.89
C THR A 53 15.65 -3.91 8.00
N PHE A 54 16.90 -3.63 7.64
CA PHE A 54 17.22 -2.54 6.73
C PHE A 54 16.64 -2.76 5.33
N SER A 55 16.77 -3.95 4.77
CA SER A 55 16.22 -4.27 3.43
C SER A 55 14.69 -4.26 3.40
N VAL A 56 14.05 -4.75 4.46
CA VAL A 56 12.58 -4.69 4.60
C VAL A 56 12.09 -3.25 4.71
N ARG A 57 12.74 -2.41 5.53
CA ARG A 57 12.35 -1.00 5.72
C ARG A 57 12.41 -0.18 4.43
N ALA A 58 13.41 -0.40 3.59
CA ALA A 58 13.50 0.31 2.31
C ALA A 58 12.32 -0.05 1.39
N THR A 59 11.90 -1.32 1.40
CA THR A 59 10.75 -1.80 0.61
C THR A 59 9.43 -1.25 1.17
N GLU A 60 9.29 -1.24 2.50
CA GLU A 60 8.15 -0.66 3.20
C GLU A 60 7.99 0.84 2.91
N GLN A 61 9.08 1.61 2.93
CA GLN A 61 9.05 3.04 2.60
C GLN A 61 8.62 3.30 1.15
N LYS A 62 9.09 2.48 0.21
CA LYS A 62 8.68 2.58 -1.19
C LYS A 62 7.18 2.29 -1.35
N SER A 63 6.70 1.18 -0.77
CA SER A 63 5.27 0.83 -0.78
C SER A 63 4.41 1.92 -0.14
N ALA A 64 4.83 2.47 1.00
CA ALA A 64 4.14 3.59 1.65
C ALA A 64 4.06 4.83 0.75
N THR A 65 5.14 5.14 0.02
CA THR A 65 5.18 6.27 -0.92
C THR A 65 4.23 6.05 -2.09
N ASP A 66 4.22 4.85 -2.66
CA ASP A 66 3.34 4.47 -3.77
C ASP A 66 1.85 4.52 -3.33
N MET A 67 1.54 4.05 -2.12
CA MET A 67 0.20 4.16 -1.50
C MET A 67 -0.24 5.61 -1.30
N VAL A 68 0.64 6.49 -0.82
CA VAL A 68 0.35 7.91 -0.65
C VAL A 68 0.09 8.57 -2.01
N ALA A 69 0.86 8.24 -3.05
CA ALA A 69 0.64 8.78 -4.39
C ALA A 69 -0.71 8.34 -4.98
N ILE A 70 -1.02 7.04 -4.91
CA ILE A 70 -2.28 6.48 -5.43
C ILE A 70 -3.49 7.07 -4.68
N SER A 71 -3.41 7.17 -3.36
CA SER A 71 -4.49 7.76 -2.55
C SER A 71 -4.69 9.25 -2.84
N ALA A 72 -3.62 10.02 -3.05
CA ALA A 72 -3.73 11.43 -3.43
C ALA A 72 -4.42 11.61 -4.79
N ILE A 73 -4.07 10.79 -5.78
CA ILE A 73 -4.71 10.80 -7.10
C ILE A 73 -6.20 10.44 -6.97
N TYR A 74 -6.51 9.38 -6.24
CA TYR A 74 -7.89 8.95 -6.01
C TYR A 74 -8.73 10.03 -5.33
N GLN A 75 -8.20 10.63 -4.26
CA GLN A 75 -8.92 11.66 -3.50
C GLN A 75 -9.16 12.91 -4.34
N LYS A 76 -8.15 13.36 -5.10
CA LYS A 76 -8.30 14.49 -6.01
C LYS A 76 -9.35 14.20 -7.09
N GLY A 77 -9.23 13.06 -7.77
CA GLY A 77 -10.15 12.66 -8.81
C GLY A 77 -11.60 12.52 -8.31
N SER A 78 -11.79 11.98 -7.10
CA SER A 78 -13.11 11.91 -6.46
C SER A 78 -13.69 13.29 -6.16
N SER A 79 -12.90 14.21 -5.61
CA SER A 79 -13.31 15.59 -5.37
C SER A 79 -13.68 16.31 -6.67
N ASP A 80 -12.86 16.16 -7.70
CA ASP A 80 -13.07 16.76 -9.02
C ASP A 80 -14.35 16.21 -9.67
N ALA A 81 -14.57 14.90 -9.63
CA ALA A 81 -15.78 14.26 -10.15
C ALA A 81 -17.05 14.78 -9.45
N VAL A 82 -17.03 14.92 -8.13
CA VAL A 82 -18.16 15.50 -7.37
C VAL A 82 -18.41 16.96 -7.77
N SER A 83 -17.36 17.75 -7.95
CA SER A 83 -17.49 19.15 -8.36
C SER A 83 -18.04 19.27 -9.78
N MET A 84 -17.54 18.47 -10.72
CA MET A 84 -18.02 18.45 -12.11
C MET A 84 -19.48 18.00 -12.18
N HIS A 85 -19.86 16.95 -11.46
CA HIS A 85 -21.25 16.49 -11.41
C HIS A 85 -22.19 17.61 -10.92
N LYS A 86 -21.84 18.30 -9.83
CA LYS A 86 -22.63 19.42 -9.31
C LYS A 86 -22.75 20.56 -10.33
N ASP A 87 -21.68 20.90 -11.04
CA ASP A 87 -21.71 21.93 -12.08
C ASP A 87 -22.60 21.52 -13.26
N VAL A 88 -22.48 20.28 -13.75
CA VAL A 88 -23.31 19.78 -14.86
C VAL A 88 -24.78 19.79 -14.48
N VAL A 89 -25.13 19.32 -13.27
CA VAL A 89 -26.53 19.38 -12.78
C VAL A 89 -27.03 20.82 -12.70
N ALA A 90 -26.23 21.76 -12.20
CA ALA A 90 -26.61 23.17 -12.15
C ALA A 90 -26.79 23.78 -13.55
N ARG A 91 -25.95 23.40 -14.52
CA ARG A 91 -26.05 23.83 -15.91
C ARG A 91 -27.26 23.24 -16.63
N VAL A 92 -27.64 22.00 -16.32
CA VAL A 92 -28.89 21.38 -16.80
C VAL A 92 -30.10 22.13 -16.24
N ARG A 93 -30.14 22.38 -14.92
CA ARG A 93 -31.25 23.10 -14.25
C ARG A 93 -31.42 24.54 -14.71
N SER A 94 -30.32 25.26 -14.91
CA SER A 94 -30.34 26.62 -15.46
C SER A 94 -30.66 26.66 -16.95
N GLY A 95 -30.67 25.51 -17.63
CA GLY A 95 -30.87 25.41 -19.07
C GLY A 95 -29.67 25.85 -19.90
N ALA A 96 -28.52 26.13 -19.28
CA ALA A 96 -27.26 26.45 -19.93
C ALA A 96 -26.68 25.26 -20.72
N VAL A 97 -27.06 24.03 -20.34
CA VAL A 97 -26.81 22.79 -21.08
C VAL A 97 -28.14 22.08 -21.35
N ARG A 98 -28.28 21.55 -22.56
CA ARG A 98 -29.45 20.79 -23.00
C ARG A 98 -29.01 19.46 -23.58
N LEU A 99 -29.49 18.35 -23.01
CA LEU A 99 -29.31 17.02 -23.57
C LEU A 99 -30.38 16.77 -24.65
N SER A 100 -29.94 16.26 -25.80
CA SER A 100 -30.82 15.95 -26.93
C SER A 100 -30.47 14.58 -27.50
N VAL A 101 -31.48 13.81 -27.86
CA VAL A 101 -31.33 12.49 -28.47
C VAL A 101 -31.75 12.57 -29.93
N PRO A 102 -30.99 11.99 -30.87
CA PRO A 102 -31.44 11.84 -32.25
C PRO A 102 -32.70 10.99 -32.33
N THR A 103 -33.67 11.42 -33.13
CA THR A 103 -34.88 10.69 -33.48
C THR A 103 -34.93 10.47 -34.98
N ARG A 104 -35.17 9.22 -35.37
CA ARG A 104 -35.44 8.87 -36.76
C ARG A 104 -36.90 9.21 -37.02
N ALA A 105 -37.17 10.11 -37.96
CA ALA A 105 -38.53 10.38 -38.39
C ALA A 105 -39.10 9.11 -39.03
N ASP A 106 -40.22 8.61 -38.50
CA ASP A 106 -41.01 7.57 -39.14
C ASP A 106 -41.67 8.18 -40.39
N PRO A 107 -41.51 7.63 -41.60
CA PRO A 107 -42.05 8.21 -42.83
C PRO A 107 -43.60 8.27 -42.91
N GLY A 108 -44.33 7.93 -41.84
CA GLY A 108 -45.79 7.75 -41.82
C GLY A 108 -46.62 8.79 -41.07
N GLY A 109 -46.12 9.99 -40.72
CA GLY A 109 -46.87 10.98 -39.94
C GLY A 109 -46.95 12.37 -40.61
N ALA A 110 -48.15 12.78 -41.05
CA ALA A 110 -48.37 14.04 -41.75
C ALA A 110 -48.30 15.29 -40.85
N ALA A 111 -47.48 16.25 -41.31
CA ALA A 111 -47.59 17.73 -41.31
C ALA A 111 -47.94 18.54 -40.03
N GLY A 112 -46.99 19.39 -39.63
CA GLY A 112 -47.20 20.66 -38.93
C GLY A 112 -46.05 21.64 -39.24
N ALA A 113 -46.37 22.87 -39.67
CA ALA A 113 -45.49 23.75 -40.44
C ALA A 113 -44.39 24.52 -39.66
N SER A 114 -43.24 24.66 -40.35
CA SER A 114 -42.21 25.72 -40.39
C SER A 114 -41.65 26.40 -39.13
N ALA A 115 -40.32 26.30 -38.99
CA ALA A 115 -39.46 27.47 -38.87
C ALA A 115 -38.23 27.32 -39.79
N SER A 116 -38.08 28.26 -40.71
CA SER A 116 -36.97 28.39 -41.65
C SER A 116 -35.68 28.78 -40.90
N GLY A 117 -34.64 27.97 -41.06
CA GLY A 117 -33.26 28.29 -40.71
C GLY A 117 -32.34 27.66 -41.74
N ALA A 118 -31.73 28.49 -42.59
CA ALA A 118 -30.84 28.05 -43.65
C ALA A 118 -29.59 27.34 -43.08
N GLY A 119 -29.38 26.10 -43.50
CA GLY A 119 -28.22 25.30 -43.13
C GLY A 119 -28.44 23.83 -43.45
N GLY A 120 -28.35 23.47 -44.73
CA GLY A 120 -28.50 22.10 -45.21
C GLY A 120 -27.53 21.15 -44.51
N ARG A 121 -28.08 20.24 -43.72
CA ARG A 121 -27.56 18.91 -43.43
C ARG A 121 -28.78 18.01 -43.39
N ASP A 122 -28.66 16.76 -43.85
CA ASP A 122 -29.64 15.70 -43.62
C ASP A 122 -29.88 15.61 -42.11
N GLY A 123 -30.88 16.36 -41.66
CA GLY A 123 -30.98 16.79 -40.28
C GLY A 123 -31.69 15.72 -39.50
N GLU A 124 -30.92 14.87 -38.84
CA GLU A 124 -31.47 13.98 -37.82
C GLU A 124 -32.29 14.83 -36.84
N THR A 125 -33.60 14.66 -36.84
CA THR A 125 -34.51 15.36 -35.93
C THR A 125 -34.03 15.05 -34.52
N ARG A 126 -33.73 16.07 -33.70
CA ARG A 126 -33.27 15.85 -32.32
C ARG A 126 -34.36 16.27 -31.35
N THR A 127 -34.78 15.34 -30.50
CA THR A 127 -35.73 15.62 -29.42
C THR A 127 -34.97 15.97 -28.15
N ARG A 128 -35.37 17.05 -27.49
CA ARG A 128 -34.83 17.42 -26.17
C ARG A 128 -35.26 16.40 -25.13
N LEU A 129 -34.32 16.00 -24.29
CA LEU A 129 -34.62 15.16 -23.15
C LEU A 129 -35.33 15.99 -22.07
N SER A 130 -36.22 15.37 -21.27
CA SER A 130 -36.79 16.06 -20.10
C SER A 130 -35.69 16.37 -19.09
N ASP A 131 -35.84 17.45 -18.33
CA ASP A 131 -34.85 17.83 -17.32
C ASP A 131 -34.66 16.70 -16.28
N SER A 132 -35.74 15.98 -15.92
CA SER A 132 -35.68 14.81 -15.03
C SER A 132 -34.84 13.66 -15.58
N ALA A 133 -34.97 13.34 -16.87
CA ALA A 133 -34.20 12.28 -17.50
C ALA A 133 -32.74 12.72 -17.74
N ALA A 134 -32.51 14.00 -18.01
CA ALA A 134 -31.17 14.57 -18.11
C ALA A 134 -30.41 14.50 -16.78
N GLU A 135 -31.04 14.85 -15.66
CA GLU A 135 -30.45 14.73 -14.33
C GLU A 135 -30.17 13.27 -13.96
N PHE A 136 -31.11 12.36 -14.24
CA PHE A 136 -30.93 10.93 -13.99
C PHE A 136 -29.73 10.34 -14.74
N LEU A 137 -29.63 10.57 -16.06
CA LEU A 137 -28.51 10.07 -16.87
C LEU A 137 -27.17 10.66 -16.44
N THR A 138 -27.16 11.94 -16.04
CA THR A 138 -25.95 12.60 -15.52
C THR A 138 -25.51 11.98 -14.19
N GLY A 139 -26.45 11.67 -13.30
CA GLY A 139 -26.18 10.98 -12.04
C GLY A 139 -25.62 9.57 -12.27
N LEU A 140 -26.23 8.81 -13.18
CA LEU A 140 -25.75 7.47 -13.54
C LEU A 140 -24.35 7.50 -14.14
N ALA A 141 -24.05 8.47 -15.02
CA ALA A 141 -22.72 8.67 -15.56
C ALA A 141 -21.70 9.00 -14.46
N SER A 142 -22.06 9.87 -13.51
CA SER A 142 -21.20 10.19 -12.37
C SER A 142 -20.92 8.99 -11.46
N GLU A 143 -21.89 8.09 -11.27
CA GLU A 143 -21.70 6.85 -10.51
C GLU A 143 -20.76 5.90 -11.25
N ALA A 144 -20.94 5.74 -12.55
CA ALA A 144 -20.05 4.94 -13.40
C ALA A 144 -18.62 5.48 -13.39
N ASP A 145 -18.44 6.80 -13.48
CA ASP A 145 -17.14 7.46 -13.37
C ASP A 145 -16.51 7.22 -11.98
N GLY A 146 -17.31 7.26 -10.91
CA GLY A 146 -16.85 6.91 -9.56
C GLY A 146 -16.30 5.48 -9.45
N VAL A 147 -17.02 4.51 -10.04
CA VAL A 147 -16.59 3.10 -10.05
C VAL A 147 -15.32 2.91 -10.89
N THR A 148 -15.22 3.54 -12.06
CA THR A 148 -14.00 3.44 -12.89
C THR A 148 -12.79 4.05 -12.19
N LEU A 149 -12.98 5.16 -11.48
CA LEU A 149 -11.94 5.81 -10.69
C LEU A 149 -11.47 4.90 -9.54
N GLN A 150 -12.39 4.27 -8.81
CA GLN A 150 -12.04 3.29 -7.78
C GLN A 150 -11.30 2.07 -8.37
N LEU A 151 -11.79 1.53 -9.48
CA LEU A 151 -11.15 0.37 -10.13
C LEU A 151 -9.74 0.73 -10.60
N SER A 152 -9.54 1.91 -11.17
CA SER A 152 -8.23 2.39 -11.61
C SER A 152 -7.24 2.53 -10.44
N ALA A 153 -7.71 2.99 -9.28
CA ALA A 153 -6.88 3.05 -8.08
C ALA A 153 -6.49 1.65 -7.60
N CYS A 154 -7.43 0.69 -7.56
CA CYS A 154 -7.13 -0.69 -7.21
C CYS A 154 -6.13 -1.33 -8.18
N GLN A 155 -6.28 -1.09 -9.48
CA GLN A 155 -5.34 -1.60 -10.49
C GLN A 155 -3.95 -1.00 -10.29
N ALA A 156 -3.85 0.30 -10.00
CA ALA A 156 -2.58 0.95 -9.72
C ALA A 156 -1.86 0.33 -8.50
N VAL A 157 -2.60 -0.06 -7.45
CA VAL A 157 -2.03 -0.79 -6.31
C VAL A 157 -1.45 -2.13 -6.74
N LEU A 158 -2.22 -2.92 -7.50
CA LEU A 158 -1.78 -4.24 -7.96
C LEU A 158 -0.55 -4.16 -8.86
N ASP A 159 -0.47 -3.13 -9.70
CA ASP A 159 0.69 -2.93 -10.57
C ASP A 159 1.92 -2.47 -9.77
N ALA A 160 1.76 -1.61 -8.77
CA ALA A 160 2.82 -1.26 -7.84
C ALA A 160 3.36 -2.49 -7.10
N ASP A 161 2.47 -3.36 -6.59
CA ASP A 161 2.86 -4.60 -5.92
C ASP A 161 3.60 -5.57 -6.87
N ARG A 162 3.11 -5.75 -8.09
CA ARG A 162 3.76 -6.62 -9.10
C ARG A 162 5.15 -6.12 -9.47
N THR A 163 5.31 -4.81 -9.67
CA THR A 163 6.63 -4.24 -9.97
C THR A 163 7.60 -4.42 -8.80
N ALA A 164 7.13 -4.28 -7.56
CA ALA A 164 7.93 -4.54 -6.36
C ALA A 164 8.41 -6.00 -6.28
N LEU A 165 7.52 -6.97 -6.55
CA LEU A 165 7.88 -8.40 -6.59
C LEU A 165 8.91 -8.70 -7.69
N ASN A 166 8.72 -8.17 -8.90
CA ASN A 166 9.65 -8.38 -10.00
C ASN A 166 11.05 -7.83 -9.68
N HIS A 167 11.15 -6.68 -9.00
CA HIS A 167 12.42 -6.13 -8.55
C HIS A 167 13.09 -6.96 -7.45
N GLN A 168 12.31 -7.60 -6.56
CA GLN A 168 12.85 -8.54 -5.58
C GLN A 168 13.43 -9.78 -6.26
N GLU A 169 12.70 -10.37 -7.22
CA GLU A 169 13.20 -11.54 -7.97
C GLU A 169 14.45 -11.25 -8.81
N GLN A 170 14.65 -10.00 -9.25
CA GLN A 170 15.88 -9.60 -9.93
C GLN A 170 17.05 -9.52 -8.94
N LYS A 171 16.82 -8.91 -7.78
CA LYS A 171 17.84 -8.79 -6.73
C LYS A 171 18.29 -10.15 -6.17
N ASP A 172 17.39 -11.12 -6.10
CA ASP A 172 17.72 -12.48 -5.64
C ASP A 172 18.48 -13.32 -6.70
N ARG A 173 18.51 -12.87 -7.95
CA ARG A 173 19.23 -13.52 -9.06
C ARG A 173 20.67 -13.00 -9.26
N GLU A 174 20.99 -11.84 -8.71
CA GLU A 174 22.33 -11.20 -8.76
C GLU A 174 23.19 -11.60 -7.55
#